data_AF-A0A3P6T2R9-F1
#
_entry.id   AF-A0A3P6T2R9-F1
#
_cell.length_a   1.000
_cell.length_b   1.000
_cell.length_c   1.000
_cell.angle_alpha   90.00
_cell.angle_beta   90.00
_cell.angle_gamma   90.00
#
_symmetry.space_group_name_H-M   'P 1'
#
loop_
_entity.id
_entity.type
_entity.pdbx_description
1 polymer ?
#
loop_
_entity_poly.entity_id
_entity_poly.type
_entity_poly.pdbx_seq_one_letter_code
_entity_poly.pdbx_strand_id
1 'polypeptide(L)'
;MNLQRMSDTDKVILCKRYFYIGFALLPLVWIVNAMWFFESAFLDKPSPTQKAIKRYVVYSIIGALVWVLALIAWEIFFQLERAKGLEWTDRLSFVFPVGYV
;
A
#
# COMPACT_ATOMS: atom_id res chain seq x y z
N MET A 1 10.89 -8.88 13.64
CA MET A 1 11.83 -9.90 13.11
C MET A 1 13.08 -9.17 12.65
N ASN A 2 14.27 -9.60 13.07
CA ASN A 2 15.53 -8.96 12.64
C ASN A 2 15.90 -9.38 11.22
N LEU A 3 15.72 -8.48 10.24
CA LEU A 3 16.10 -8.68 8.83
C LEU A 3 17.57 -9.04 8.65
N GLN A 4 18.43 -8.47 9.49
CA GLN A 4 19.88 -8.68 9.42
C GLN A 4 20.30 -10.12 9.73
N ARG A 5 19.43 -10.91 10.37
CA ARG A 5 19.67 -12.33 10.68
C ARG A 5 19.08 -13.29 9.64
N MET A 6 18.38 -12.80 8.63
CA MET A 6 17.79 -13.64 7.58
C MET A 6 18.75 -13.85 6.41
N SER A 7 18.68 -15.04 5.81
CA SER A 7 19.38 -15.31 4.55
C SER A 7 18.81 -14.42 3.42
N ASP A 8 19.65 -14.07 2.45
CA ASP A 8 19.22 -13.20 1.36
C ASP A 8 18.13 -13.85 0.50
N THR A 9 18.09 -15.18 0.41
CA THR A 9 17.04 -15.92 -0.29
C THR A 9 15.69 -15.81 0.44
N ASP A 10 15.67 -15.89 1.77
CA ASP A 10 14.45 -15.75 2.57
C ASP A 10 13.88 -14.32 2.48
N LYS A 11 14.75 -13.31 2.42
CA LYS A 11 14.34 -11.91 2.20
C LYS A 11 13.57 -11.75 0.88
N VAL A 12 14.01 -12.39 -0.21
CA VAL A 12 13.30 -12.35 -1.50
C VAL A 12 11.94 -13.02 -1.41
N ILE A 13 11.87 -14.21 -0.79
CA ILE A 13 10.61 -14.95 -0.64
C ILE A 13 9.61 -14.11 0.16
N LEU A 14 10.07 -13.50 1.25
CA LEU A 14 9.24 -12.63 2.08
C LEU A 14 8.75 -11.41 1.29
N CYS A 15 9.64 -10.68 0.61
CA CYS A 15 9.28 -9.53 -0.21
C CYS A 15 8.25 -9.86 -1.29
N LYS A 16 8.41 -11.00 -1.99
CA LYS A 16 7.43 -11.49 -2.97
C LYS A 16 6.08 -11.78 -2.31
N ARG A 17 6.07 -12.44 -1.16
CA ARG A 17 4.83 -12.79 -0.46
C ARG A 17 4.06 -11.55 -0.03
N TYR A 18 4.74 -10.56 0.54
CA TYR A 18 4.12 -9.28 0.90
C TYR A 18 3.59 -8.54 -0.33
N PHE A 19 4.31 -8.58 -1.46
CA PHE A 19 3.83 -8.02 -2.72
C PHE A 19 2.52 -8.69 -3.19
N TYR A 20 2.43 -10.02 -3.18
CA TYR A 20 1.20 -10.73 -3.55
C TYR A 20 0.05 -10.48 -2.57
N ILE A 21 0.33 -10.42 -1.26
CA ILE A 21 -0.70 -10.11 -0.25
C ILE A 21 -1.30 -8.73 -0.47
N GLY A 22 -0.50 -7.74 -0.90
CA GLY A 22 -1.02 -6.40 -1.17
C GLY A 22 -2.06 -6.33 -2.30
N PHE A 23 -2.10 -7.32 -3.20
CA PHE A 23 -3.19 -7.41 -4.20
C PHE A 23 -4.56 -7.74 -3.60
N ALA A 24 -4.62 -8.23 -2.36
CA ALA A 24 -5.88 -8.42 -1.64
C ALA A 24 -6.44 -7.10 -1.06
N LEU A 25 -6.38 -6.01 -1.84
CA LEU A 25 -6.90 -4.68 -1.51
C LEU A 25 -6.24 -4.02 -0.28
N LEU A 26 -4.96 -4.33 -0.03
CA LEU A 26 -4.23 -3.90 1.17
C LEU A 26 -3.05 -2.99 0.80
N PRO A 27 -3.28 -1.70 0.47
CA PRO A 27 -2.20 -0.78 0.09
C PRO A 27 -1.19 -0.54 1.22
N LEU A 28 -1.63 -0.63 2.48
CA LEU A 28 -0.75 -0.53 3.64
C LEU A 28 0.33 -1.62 3.65
N VAL A 29 0.01 -2.83 3.16
CA VAL A 29 0.99 -3.94 3.09
C VAL A 29 2.08 -3.61 2.07
N TRP A 30 1.74 -2.99 0.95
CA TRP A 30 2.73 -2.54 -0.03
C TRP A 30 3.63 -1.42 0.52
N ILE A 31 3.09 -0.50 1.31
CA ILE A 31 3.88 0.55 1.98
C ILE A 31 4.84 -0.07 3.00
N VAL A 32 4.36 -0.98 3.86
CA VAL A 32 5.21 -1.67 4.83
C VAL A 32 6.29 -2.47 4.12
N ASN A 33 5.96 -3.20 3.05
CA ASN A 33 6.94 -3.93 2.24
C ASN A 33 8.01 -2.99 1.67
N ALA A 34 7.59 -1.83 1.14
CA ALA A 34 8.51 -0.86 0.58
C ALA A 34 9.46 -0.28 1.63
N MET A 35 8.95 0.14 2.79
CA MET A 35 9.74 0.71 3.89
C MET A 35 10.69 -0.32 4.51
N TRP A 36 10.21 -1.53 4.75
CA TRP A 36 10.95 -2.60 5.41
C TRP A 36 12.11 -3.11 4.55
N PHE A 37 11.92 -3.22 3.24
CA PHE A 37 12.97 -3.67 2.31
C PHE A 37 13.70 -2.53 1.61
N PHE A 38 13.44 -1.26 1.97
CA PHE A 38 14.11 -0.10 1.36
C PHE A 38 15.62 -0.14 1.59
N GLU A 39 16.04 -0.41 2.84
CA GLU A 39 17.47 -0.50 3.16
C GLU A 39 18.15 -1.64 2.38
N SER A 40 17.54 -2.83 2.35
CA SER A 40 18.08 -3.96 1.58
C SER A 40 18.01 -3.77 0.06
N ALA A 41 17.19 -2.86 -0.44
CA ALA A 41 17.09 -2.56 -1.87
C ALA A 41 18.11 -1.50 -2.31
N PHE A 42 18.44 -0.51 -1.46
CA PHE A 42 19.23 0.67 -1.84
C PHE A 42 20.56 0.81 -1.10
N LEU A 43 20.70 0.33 0.14
CA LEU A 43 21.92 0.44 0.94
C LEU A 43 22.82 -0.81 0.87
N ASP A 44 22.25 -1.99 0.59
CA ASP A 44 23.03 -3.24 0.52
C ASP A 44 23.96 -3.32 -0.71
N LYS A 45 25.03 -4.12 -0.60
CA LYS A 45 26.00 -4.34 -1.67
C LYS A 45 25.32 -4.90 -2.94
N PRO A 46 25.79 -4.51 -4.14
CA PRO A 46 25.19 -4.95 -5.39
C PRO A 46 25.29 -6.47 -5.56
N SER A 47 24.13 -7.14 -5.47
CA SER A 47 24.00 -8.59 -5.65
C SER A 47 22.83 -8.89 -6.60
N PRO A 48 22.82 -10.06 -7.27
CA PRO A 48 21.68 -10.47 -8.10
C PRO A 48 20.37 -10.53 -7.30
N THR A 49 20.45 -10.90 -6.02
CA THR A 49 19.34 -10.94 -5.07
C THR A 49 18.80 -9.54 -4.76
N GLN A 50 19.68 -8.57 -4.57
CA GLN A 50 19.31 -7.17 -4.32
C GLN A 50 18.59 -6.54 -5.51
N LYS A 51 18.99 -6.85 -6.76
CA LYS A 51 18.25 -6.41 -7.97
C LYS A 51 16.81 -6.94 -7.98
N ALA A 52 16.59 -8.19 -7.57
CA ALA A 52 15.25 -8.77 -7.50
C ALA A 52 14.40 -8.05 -6.44
N ILE A 53 14.92 -7.86 -5.22
CA ILE A 53 14.23 -7.13 -4.13
C ILE A 53 13.87 -5.72 -4.58
N LYS A 54 14.82 -4.98 -5.16
CA LYS A 54 14.60 -3.62 -5.65
C LYS A 54 13.45 -3.54 -6.64
N ARG A 55 13.33 -4.50 -7.57
CA ARG A 55 12.23 -4.56 -8.53
C ARG A 55 10.87 -4.71 -7.84
N TYR A 56 10.75 -5.62 -6.88
CA TYR A 56 9.50 -5.85 -6.14
C TYR A 56 9.14 -4.69 -5.19
N VAL A 57 10.14 -4.03 -4.60
CA VAL A 57 9.94 -2.82 -3.79
C VAL A 57 9.39 -1.70 -4.65
N VAL A 58 9.98 -1.44 -5.83
CA VAL A 58 9.47 -0.43 -6.77
C VAL A 58 8.05 -0.74 -7.23
N TYR A 59 7.74 -2.00 -7.56
CA TYR A 59 6.37 -2.40 -7.90
C TYR A 59 5.39 -2.23 -6.74
N SER A 60 5.82 -2.49 -5.50
CA SER A 60 5.01 -2.23 -4.31
C SER A 60 4.74 -0.73 -4.14
N ILE A 61 5.74 0.13 -4.33
CA ILE A 61 5.57 1.60 -4.26
C ILE A 61 4.58 2.08 -5.31
N ILE A 62 4.72 1.62 -6.56
CA ILE A 62 3.80 1.99 -7.64
C ILE A 62 2.38 1.52 -7.31
N GLY A 63 2.22 0.27 -6.87
CA GLY A 63 0.92 -0.25 -6.48
C GLY A 63 0.30 0.55 -5.34
N ALA A 64 1.09 0.90 -4.32
CA ALA A 64 0.63 1.72 -3.20
C ALA A 64 0.17 3.11 -3.65
N LEU A 65 0.94 3.77 -4.52
CA LEU A 65 0.57 5.07 -5.09
C LEU A 65 -0.74 4.99 -5.89
N VAL A 66 -0.91 3.96 -6.72
CA VAL A 66 -2.15 3.76 -7.49
C VAL A 66 -3.35 3.62 -6.54
N TRP A 67 -3.24 2.83 -5.48
CA TRP A 67 -4.32 2.70 -4.49
C TRP A 67 -4.60 3.98 -3.73
N VAL A 68 -3.55 4.71 -3.31
CA VAL A 68 -3.73 5.97 -2.59
C VAL A 68 -4.46 6.98 -3.47
N LEU A 69 -4.08 7.08 -4.75
CA LEU A 69 -4.78 7.95 -5.70
C LEU A 69 -6.22 7.50 -5.93
N ALA A 70 -6.48 6.19 -6.04
CA ALA A 70 -7.83 5.66 -6.18
C ALA A 70 -8.71 5.96 -4.95
N LEU A 71 -8.16 5.82 -3.74
CA LEU A 71 -8.86 6.15 -2.49
C LEU A 71 -9.12 7.65 -2.37
N ILE A 72 -8.16 8.50 -2.72
CA ILE A 72 -8.34 9.96 -2.72
C ILE A 72 -9.43 10.36 -3.72
N ALA A 73 -9.38 9.81 -4.94
CA ALA A 73 -10.38 10.10 -5.96
C ALA A 73 -11.78 9.64 -5.53
N TRP A 74 -11.88 8.45 -4.93
CA TRP A 74 -13.13 7.94 -4.37
C TRP A 74 -13.66 8.84 -3.25
N GLU A 75 -12.80 9.27 -2.33
CA GLU A 75 -13.19 10.14 -1.22
C GLU A 75 -13.69 11.49 -1.75
N ILE A 76 -12.96 12.13 -2.68
CA ILE A 76 -13.40 13.39 -3.29
C ILE A 76 -14.76 13.22 -3.96
N PHE A 77 -14.93 12.16 -4.75
CA PHE A 77 -16.21 11.86 -5.41
C PHE A 77 -17.35 11.66 -4.39
N PHE A 78 -17.12 10.84 -3.37
CA PHE A 78 -18.10 10.56 -2.33
C PHE A 78 -18.50 11.82 -1.56
N GLN A 79 -17.53 12.67 -1.20
CA GLN A 79 -17.78 13.92 -0.51
C GLN A 79 -18.61 14.90 -1.35
N LEU A 80 -18.34 14.99 -2.66
CA LEU A 80 -19.11 15.83 -3.59
C LEU A 80 -20.55 15.34 -3.79
N GLU A 81 -20.76 14.03 -3.95
CA GLU A 81 -22.11 13.47 -4.07
C GLU A 81 -22.89 13.57 -2.74
N ARG A 82 -22.21 13.36 -1.60
CA ARG A 82 -22.81 13.50 -0.27
C ARG A 82 -23.27 14.93 0.00
N ALA A 83 -22.51 15.94 -0.45
CA ALA A 83 -22.90 17.34 -0.33
C ALA A 83 -24.21 17.67 -1.09
N LYS A 84 -24.63 16.84 -2.04
CA LYS A 84 -25.92 16.99 -2.75
C LYS A 84 -27.11 16.41 -1.97
N GLY A 85 -26.87 15.74 -0.84
CA GLY A 85 -27.93 15.18 0.01
C GLY A 85 -28.65 13.97 -0.61
N LEU A 86 -27.92 13.10 -1.32
CA LEU A 86 -28.50 11.93 -1.96
C LEU A 86 -28.74 10.79 -0.94
N GLU A 87 -29.87 10.11 -1.04
CA GLU A 87 -30.24 9.05 -0.09
C GLU A 87 -29.24 7.87 -0.07
N TRP A 88 -28.63 7.56 -1.22
CA TRP A 88 -27.64 6.47 -1.29
C TRP A 88 -26.33 6.82 -0.57
N THR A 89 -25.95 8.10 -0.50
CA THR A 89 -24.74 8.54 0.21
C THR A 89 -24.92 8.48 1.71
N ASP A 90 -26.13 8.66 2.22
CA ASP A 90 -26.44 8.49 3.64
C ASP A 90 -26.41 7.01 4.03
N ARG A 91 -26.94 6.12 3.17
CA ARG A 91 -26.88 4.66 3.39
C ARG A 91 -25.44 4.11 3.40
N LEU A 92 -24.54 4.73 2.63
CA LEU A 92 -23.13 4.34 2.57
C LEU A 92 -22.27 5.04 3.64
N SER A 93 -22.77 6.12 4.25
CA SER A 93 -22.07 6.86 5.29
C SER A 93 -22.03 6.08 6.60
N PHE A 94 -20.84 5.75 7.06
CA PHE A 94 -20.66 5.11 8.37
C PHE A 94 -20.62 6.13 9.52
N VAL A 95 -20.03 7.30 9.28
CA VAL A 95 -19.90 8.38 10.28
C VAL A 95 -20.68 9.60 9.81
N PHE A 96 -21.74 9.92 10.54
CA PHE A 96 -22.53 11.12 10.30
C PHE A 96 -21.93 12.31 11.06
N PRO A 97 -21.72 13.45 10.40
CA PRO A 97 -21.35 14.68 11.09
C PRO A 97 -22.54 15.15 11.94
N VAL A 98 -22.35 15.29 13.25
CA VAL A 98 -23.40 15.59 14.25
C VAL A 98 -23.95 17.04 14.17
N GLY A 99 -23.76 17.72 13.05
CA GLY A 99 -24.14 19.13 12.88
C GLY A 99 -24.51 19.54 11.45
N TYR A 100 -24.72 18.57 10.55
CA TYR A 100 -25.39 18.86 9.28
C TYR A 100 -26.89 18.97 9.54
N VAL A 101 -27.46 20.15 9.27
CA VAL A 101 -28.90 20.43 9.24
C VAL A 101 -29.38 20.34 7.81
#